data_AF-A0A1G6KR07-F1
#
_entry.id   AF-A0A1G6KR07-F1
#
_cell.length_a   1.000
_cell.length_b   1.000
_cell.length_c   1.000
_cell.angle_alpha   90.00
_cell.angle_beta   90.00
_cell.angle_gamma   90.00
#
_symmetry.space_group_name_H-M   'P 1'
#
loop_
_entity.id
_entity.type
_entity.pdbx_description
1 polymer ?
#
loop_
_entity_poly.entity_id
_entity_poly.type
_entity_poly.pdbx_seq_one_letter_code
_entity_poly.pdbx_strand_id
1 'polypeptide(L)'
;MGNTCEYCGSHLSNGAKFCSNCGAPVEHALNKPYSANHTDRIIPDPAPSYVGTTDGKPPEIPLYEPDKDFQSMFLRHDNRLNRQRFIVRSFGLFMIVAVVAGVLFTIAEALQSTLIYLLAIAASLIFMIPSFMLVIRRLHDLNRPGWWCIGTMIPGINIVFAIYLMLFVGTNGPNQYGPDPLYEV
;
A
#
# COMPACT_ATOMS: atom_id res chain seq x y z
N MET A 1 -30.72 -15.19 -28.14
CA MET A 1 -29.51 -15.76 -28.76
C MET A 1 -28.72 -16.40 -27.62
N GLY A 2 -28.61 -17.73 -27.62
CA GLY A 2 -28.13 -18.49 -26.47
C GLY A 2 -26.62 -18.45 -26.32
N ASN A 3 -26.14 -18.34 -25.09
CA ASN A 3 -24.72 -18.27 -24.76
C ASN A 3 -24.10 -19.67 -24.89
N THR A 4 -23.15 -19.86 -25.80
CA THR A 4 -22.35 -21.08 -25.92
C THR A 4 -21.00 -20.88 -25.25
N CYS A 5 -20.44 -21.94 -24.66
CA CYS A 5 -19.13 -21.91 -24.02
C CYS A 5 -18.02 -21.73 -25.08
N GLU A 6 -17.10 -20.78 -24.90
CA GLU A 6 -15.99 -20.54 -25.83
C GLU A 6 -14.95 -21.67 -25.85
N TYR A 7 -14.82 -22.42 -24.75
CA TYR A 7 -13.82 -23.48 -24.62
C TYR A 7 -14.28 -24.82 -25.19
N CYS A 8 -15.57 -25.13 -25.11
CA CYS A 8 -16.09 -26.44 -25.53
C CYS A 8 -17.33 -26.40 -26.43
N GLY A 9 -17.85 -25.21 -26.74
CA GLY A 9 -18.98 -25.02 -27.63
C GLY A 9 -20.34 -25.44 -27.08
N SER A 10 -20.42 -26.00 -25.86
CA SER A 10 -21.70 -26.44 -25.30
C SER A 10 -22.61 -25.28 -24.93
N HIS A 11 -23.92 -25.45 -25.08
CA HIS A 11 -24.90 -24.47 -24.62
C HIS A 11 -24.82 -24.26 -23.10
N LEU A 12 -24.72 -23.01 -22.68
CA LEU A 12 -24.72 -22.61 -21.28
C LEU A 12 -26.17 -22.42 -20.81
N SER A 13 -26.45 -22.88 -19.59
CA SER A 13 -27.71 -22.56 -18.93
C SER A 13 -27.74 -21.08 -18.52
N ASN A 14 -28.93 -20.48 -18.56
CA ASN A 14 -29.12 -19.07 -18.24
C ASN A 14 -28.62 -18.77 -16.81
N GLY A 15 -27.62 -17.89 -16.68
CA GLY A 15 -27.03 -17.48 -15.40
C GLY A 15 -25.93 -18.40 -14.82
N ALA A 16 -25.40 -19.35 -15.59
CA ALA A 16 -24.33 -20.24 -15.12
C ALA A 16 -23.00 -19.51 -14.94
N LYS A 17 -22.37 -19.64 -13.76
CA LYS A 17 -21.02 -19.11 -13.48
C LYS A 17 -19.89 -19.96 -14.08
N PHE A 18 -20.15 -21.25 -14.29
CA PHE A 18 -19.21 -22.23 -14.83
C PHE A 18 -19.92 -23.11 -15.85
N CYS A 19 -19.17 -23.54 -16.87
CA CYS A 19 -19.65 -24.50 -17.85
C CYS A 19 -19.81 -25.88 -17.20
N SER A 20 -21.00 -26.47 -17.32
CA SER A 20 -21.30 -27.80 -16.77
C SER A 20 -20.60 -28.96 -17.48
N ASN A 21 -20.05 -28.72 -18.68
CA ASN A 21 -19.39 -29.75 -19.48
C ASN A 21 -17.86 -29.76 -19.30
N CYS A 22 -17.20 -28.60 -19.43
CA CYS A 22 -15.74 -28.51 -19.32
C CYS A 22 -15.25 -27.89 -18.00
N GLY A 23 -16.13 -27.35 -17.16
CA GLY A 23 -15.76 -26.70 -15.89
C GLY A 23 -15.13 -25.31 -16.02
N ALA A 24 -14.97 -24.78 -17.24
CA ALA A 24 -14.41 -23.45 -17.45
C ALA A 24 -15.34 -22.36 -16.88
N PRO A 25 -14.81 -21.32 -16.21
CA PRO A 25 -15.61 -20.17 -15.78
C PRO A 25 -16.19 -19.46 -17.00
N VAL A 26 -17.46 -19.08 -16.93
CA VAL A 26 -18.16 -18.33 -18.01
C VAL A 26 -17.84 -16.83 -17.92
N GLU A 27 -17.40 -16.36 -16.76
CA GLU A 27 -17.00 -14.98 -16.54
C GLU A 27 -15.49 -14.84 -16.76
N HIS A 28 -15.05 -14.29 -17.89
CA HIS A 28 -13.87 -13.41 -17.91
C HIS A 28 -13.88 -12.53 -19.18
N ALA A 29 -13.81 -11.20 -18.96
CA ALA A 29 -13.29 -10.17 -19.86
C ALA A 29 -14.21 -9.25 -20.71
N LEU A 30 -15.52 -9.07 -20.41
CA LEU A 30 -16.32 -8.01 -21.08
C LEU A 30 -17.33 -7.27 -20.18
N ASN A 31 -17.00 -6.96 -18.92
CA ASN A 31 -17.53 -5.79 -18.15
C ASN A 31 -17.16 -5.87 -16.65
N LYS A 32 -15.90 -5.60 -16.31
CA LYS A 32 -15.62 -4.90 -15.06
C LYS A 32 -15.03 -3.52 -15.41
N PRO A 33 -15.86 -2.50 -15.64
CA PRO A 33 -15.54 -1.23 -15.02
C PRO A 33 -15.54 -1.46 -13.51
N TYR A 34 -14.54 -0.90 -12.85
CA TYR A 34 -14.50 -0.61 -11.42
C TYR A 34 -15.90 -0.56 -10.79
N SER A 35 -16.28 -1.58 -10.01
CA SER A 35 -17.53 -1.54 -9.24
C SER A 35 -17.28 -0.69 -8.00
N ALA A 36 -17.47 0.61 -8.16
CA ALA A 36 -17.65 1.57 -7.08
C ALA A 36 -19.00 1.32 -6.39
N ASN A 37 -19.12 0.23 -5.63
CA ASN A 37 -20.26 0.02 -4.73
C ASN A 37 -19.76 -0.47 -3.36
N HIS A 38 -18.98 0.39 -2.71
CA HIS A 38 -19.23 0.66 -1.30
C HIS A 38 -19.77 2.09 -1.25
N THR A 39 -21.09 2.20 -1.28
CA THR A 39 -21.79 3.43 -0.90
C THR A 39 -21.49 3.71 0.56
N ASP A 40 -20.54 4.61 0.80
CA ASP A 40 -20.71 5.66 1.79
C ASP A 40 -20.06 6.94 1.26
N ARG A 41 -20.85 8.00 1.27
CA ARG A 41 -20.56 9.29 0.64
C ARG A 41 -19.34 9.93 1.27
N ILE A 42 -18.24 10.00 0.54
CA ILE A 42 -17.25 11.07 0.69
C ILE A 42 -16.95 11.55 -0.72
N ILE A 43 -17.17 12.84 -0.94
CA ILE A 43 -16.86 13.55 -2.18
C ILE A 43 -15.42 13.15 -2.57
N PRO A 44 -15.19 12.55 -3.75
CA PRO A 44 -13.82 12.31 -4.20
C PRO A 44 -13.11 13.66 -4.24
N ASP A 45 -11.98 13.77 -3.57
CA ASP A 45 -11.04 14.87 -3.80
C ASP A 45 -10.87 15.00 -5.33
N PRO A 46 -10.82 16.23 -5.88
CA PRO A 46 -10.68 16.41 -7.32
C PRO A 46 -9.43 15.66 -7.78
N ALA A 47 -9.66 14.55 -8.49
CA ALA A 47 -8.60 13.78 -9.10
C ALA A 47 -7.77 14.73 -9.98
N PRO A 48 -6.43 14.64 -9.98
CA PRO A 48 -5.64 15.34 -10.98
C PRO A 48 -6.22 14.97 -12.35
N SER A 49 -6.55 15.99 -13.14
CA SER A 49 -7.18 15.87 -14.44
C SER A 49 -6.38 14.89 -15.28
N TYR A 50 -6.93 13.69 -15.48
CA TYR A 50 -6.40 12.74 -16.46
C TYR A 50 -6.27 13.50 -17.78
N VAL A 51 -5.06 13.54 -18.32
CA VAL A 51 -4.80 14.12 -19.63
C VAL A 51 -5.77 13.45 -20.59
N GLY A 52 -6.79 14.19 -21.02
CA GLY A 52 -7.75 13.72 -21.99
C GLY A 52 -6.99 13.49 -23.28
N THR A 53 -6.78 12.23 -23.64
CA THR A 53 -6.30 11.88 -24.97
C THR A 53 -7.36 12.35 -25.96
N THR A 54 -7.01 13.26 -26.86
CA THR A 54 -7.88 13.81 -27.91
C THR A 54 -8.33 12.77 -28.95
N ASP A 55 -8.01 11.49 -28.72
CA ASP A 55 -7.97 10.46 -29.76
C ASP A 55 -9.08 9.40 -29.60
N GLY A 56 -10.08 9.65 -28.74
CA GLY A 56 -11.21 8.72 -28.52
C GLY A 56 -10.85 7.38 -27.86
N LYS A 57 -9.59 7.21 -27.40
CA LYS A 57 -9.15 6.07 -26.59
C LYS A 57 -9.71 6.20 -25.16
N PRO A 58 -10.19 5.11 -24.53
CA PRO A 58 -10.54 5.13 -23.11
C PRO A 58 -9.36 5.65 -22.29
N PRO A 59 -9.59 6.45 -21.22
CA PRO A 59 -8.52 6.98 -20.40
C PRO A 59 -7.69 5.82 -19.82
N GLU A 60 -6.40 5.81 -20.14
CA GLU A 60 -5.46 4.79 -19.69
C GLU A 60 -5.15 5.02 -18.21
N ILE A 61 -5.53 4.07 -17.35
CA ILE A 61 -5.27 4.16 -15.92
C ILE A 61 -3.76 3.90 -15.72
N PRO A 62 -3.00 4.82 -15.11
CA PRO A 62 -1.59 4.59 -14.85
C PRO A 62 -1.43 3.37 -13.93
N LEU A 63 -0.59 2.42 -14.34
CA LEU A 63 -0.35 1.18 -13.59
C LEU A 63 0.70 1.41 -12.49
N TYR A 64 0.51 0.73 -11.37
CA TYR A 64 1.43 0.77 -10.23
C TYR A 64 2.64 -0.14 -10.47
N GLU A 65 3.84 0.43 -10.34
CA GLU A 65 5.07 -0.36 -10.32
C GLU A 65 5.44 -0.75 -8.87
N PRO A 66 5.47 -2.06 -8.54
CA PRO A 66 5.83 -2.52 -7.20
C PRO A 66 7.32 -2.35 -6.90
N ASP A 67 7.64 -2.14 -5.62
CA ASP A 67 9.03 -2.05 -5.16
C ASP A 67 9.72 -3.43 -5.28
N LYS A 68 10.84 -3.48 -6.01
CA LYS A 68 11.61 -4.71 -6.27
C LYS A 68 12.84 -4.85 -5.36
N ASP A 69 13.46 -3.72 -5.01
CA ASP A 69 14.74 -3.67 -4.29
C ASP A 69 14.56 -3.25 -2.82
N PHE A 70 15.55 -3.53 -1.98
CA PHE A 70 15.54 -3.09 -0.58
C PHE A 70 15.43 -1.56 -0.45
N GLN A 71 16.16 -0.82 -1.29
CA GLN A 71 16.12 0.64 -1.30
C GLN A 71 14.73 1.17 -1.67
N SER A 72 14.07 0.58 -2.67
CA SER A 72 12.70 0.98 -3.04
C SER A 72 11.68 0.55 -1.98
N MET A 73 11.95 -0.54 -1.25
CA MET A 73 11.07 -1.03 -0.20
C MET A 73 11.03 -0.10 1.03
N PHE A 74 12.17 0.47 1.43
CA PHE A 74 12.32 1.18 2.71
C PHE A 74 12.81 2.64 2.62
N LEU A 75 13.53 3.03 1.57
CA LEU A 75 14.18 4.35 1.49
C LEU A 75 13.56 5.26 0.42
N ARG A 76 12.70 4.72 -0.44
CA ARG A 76 11.93 5.52 -1.41
C ARG A 76 10.88 6.36 -0.69
N HIS A 77 10.76 7.63 -1.07
CA HIS A 77 9.70 8.55 -0.61
C HIS A 77 8.51 8.65 -1.58
N ASP A 78 8.74 8.34 -2.85
CA ASP A 78 7.71 8.41 -3.90
C ASP A 78 6.82 7.18 -3.86
N ASN A 79 5.70 7.29 -4.58
CA ASN A 79 4.70 6.24 -4.73
C ASN A 79 3.90 5.99 -3.45
N ARG A 80 2.75 5.34 -3.63
CA ARG A 80 1.81 5.04 -2.55
C ARG A 80 2.12 3.70 -1.92
N LEU A 81 1.79 3.58 -0.64
CA LEU A 81 1.96 2.34 0.11
C LEU A 81 0.64 1.91 0.74
N ASN A 82 0.10 0.80 0.26
CA ASN A 82 -1.11 0.19 0.80
C ASN A 82 -0.93 -0.21 2.27
N ARG A 83 -2.00 -0.13 3.07
CA ARG A 83 -2.01 -0.45 4.51
C ARG A 83 -1.41 -1.83 4.84
N GLN A 84 -1.65 -2.87 4.03
CA GLN A 84 -1.11 -4.21 4.30
C GLN A 84 0.42 -4.23 4.17
N ARG A 85 0.95 -3.69 3.07
CA ARG A 85 2.40 -3.58 2.84
C ARG A 85 3.04 -2.67 3.89
N PHE A 86 2.37 -1.59 4.27
CA PHE A 86 2.79 -0.71 5.36
C PHE A 86 2.90 -1.46 6.70
N ILE A 87 1.87 -2.20 7.11
CA ILE A 87 1.87 -2.92 8.40
C ILE A 87 2.99 -3.95 8.44
N VAL A 88 3.11 -4.79 7.40
CA VAL A 88 4.12 -5.86 7.37
C VAL A 88 5.54 -5.29 7.38
N ARG A 89 5.82 -4.28 6.54
CA ARG A 89 7.15 -3.65 6.47
C ARG A 89 7.50 -2.90 7.75
N SER A 90 6.56 -2.13 8.30
CA SER A 90 6.74 -1.38 9.55
C SER A 90 6.95 -2.32 10.74
N PHE A 91 6.16 -3.40 10.83
CA PHE A 91 6.32 -4.40 11.89
C PHE A 91 7.65 -5.14 11.76
N GLY A 92 8.02 -5.60 10.56
CA GLY A 92 9.30 -6.25 10.32
C GLY A 92 10.50 -5.36 10.68
N LEU A 93 10.46 -4.10 10.25
CA LEU A 93 11.47 -3.10 10.60
C LEU A 93 11.54 -2.87 12.12
N PHE A 94 10.39 -2.68 12.77
CA PHE A 94 10.32 -2.51 14.23
C PHE A 94 10.94 -3.69 14.98
N MET A 95 10.64 -4.92 14.56
CA MET A 95 11.19 -6.12 15.19
C MET A 95 12.72 -6.21 15.03
N ILE A 96 13.24 -5.91 13.83
CA ILE A 96 14.70 -5.89 13.60
C ILE A 96 15.37 -4.86 14.50
N VAL A 97 14.83 -3.65 14.56
CA VAL A 97 15.37 -2.55 15.38
C VAL A 97 15.29 -2.90 16.87
N ALA A 98 14.17 -3.44 17.34
CA ALA A 98 13.97 -3.82 18.73
C ALA A 98 14.96 -4.91 19.17
N VAL A 99 15.19 -5.92 18.32
CA VAL A 99 16.17 -6.98 18.60
C VAL A 99 17.59 -6.40 18.63
N VAL A 100 17.99 -5.62 17.62
CA VAL A 100 19.34 -5.04 17.56
C VAL A 100 19.59 -4.09 18.74
N ALA A 101 18.68 -3.16 19.00
CA ALA A 101 18.79 -2.21 20.10
C ALA A 101 18.76 -2.93 21.46
N GLY A 102 17.89 -3.93 21.63
CA GLY A 102 17.81 -4.73 22.86
C GLY A 102 19.11 -5.49 23.15
N VAL A 103 19.70 -6.14 22.14
CA VAL A 103 21.00 -6.82 22.28
C VAL A 103 22.13 -5.84 22.61
N LEU A 104 22.18 -4.69 21.93
CA LEU A 104 23.21 -3.69 22.22
C LEU A 104 23.05 -3.12 23.65
N PHE A 105 21.81 -2.92 24.11
CA PHE A 105 21.52 -2.45 25.46
C PHE A 105 21.94 -3.47 26.53
N THR A 106 21.62 -4.76 26.33
CA THR A 106 22.02 -5.81 27.29
C THR A 106 23.53 -5.97 27.37
N ILE A 107 24.25 -5.87 26.24
CA ILE A 107 25.72 -5.88 26.20
C ILE A 107 26.28 -4.63 26.87
N ALA A 108 25.73 -3.45 26.59
CA ALA A 108 26.16 -2.19 27.19
C ALA A 108 26.08 -2.24 28.73
N GLU A 109 24.98 -2.78 29.25
CA GLU A 109 24.77 -2.95 30.69
C GLU A 109 25.73 -3.98 31.28
N ALA A 110 25.86 -5.15 30.67
CA ALA A 110 26.76 -6.20 31.15
C ALA A 110 28.23 -5.76 31.21
N LEU A 111 28.65 -4.88 30.30
CA LEU A 111 30.00 -4.33 30.22
C LEU A 111 30.15 -2.95 30.87
N GLN A 112 29.08 -2.38 31.44
CA GLN A 112 29.03 -1.01 31.99
C GLN A 112 29.63 0.03 31.03
N SER A 113 29.37 -0.11 29.73
CA SER A 113 30.02 0.68 28.68
C SER A 113 29.13 1.76 28.12
N THR A 114 29.43 3.02 28.45
CA THR A 114 28.77 4.20 27.88
C THR A 114 28.91 4.28 26.36
N LEU A 115 30.03 3.82 25.79
CA LEU A 115 30.24 3.85 24.35
C LEU A 115 29.21 2.98 23.62
N ILE A 116 28.91 1.79 24.14
CA ILE A 116 27.94 0.87 23.53
C ILE A 116 26.52 1.45 23.63
N TYR A 117 26.19 2.12 24.74
CA TYR A 117 24.92 2.86 24.85
C TYR A 117 24.78 3.93 23.76
N LEU A 118 25.82 4.72 23.51
CA LEU A 118 25.81 5.73 22.46
C LEU A 118 25.67 5.11 21.07
N LEU A 119 26.31 3.97 20.81
CA LEU A 119 26.17 3.24 19.55
C LEU A 119 24.75 2.69 19.36
N ALA A 120 24.11 2.18 20.42
CA ALA A 120 22.74 1.70 20.38
C ALA A 120 21.75 2.84 20.03
N ILE A 121 21.94 4.01 20.64
CA ILE A 121 21.14 5.21 20.34
C ILE A 121 21.38 5.66 18.89
N ALA A 122 22.64 5.75 18.45
CA ALA A 122 22.98 6.15 17.08
C ALA A 122 22.38 5.19 16.04
N ALA A 123 22.47 3.89 16.25
CA ALA A 123 21.86 2.88 15.38
C ALA A 123 20.33 3.07 15.31
N SER A 124 19.67 3.28 16.45
CA SER A 124 18.22 3.52 16.52
C SER A 124 17.80 4.77 15.74
N LEU A 125 18.59 5.85 15.78
CA LEU A 125 18.34 7.06 15.01
C LEU A 125 18.48 6.84 13.49
N ILE A 126 19.43 6.01 13.05
CA ILE A 126 19.59 5.67 11.63
C ILE A 126 18.36 4.91 11.12
N PHE A 127 17.86 3.95 11.90
CA PHE A 127 16.66 3.18 11.55
C PHE A 127 15.36 4.00 11.59
N MET A 128 15.38 5.20 12.16
CA MET A 128 14.25 6.12 12.12
C MET A 128 13.95 6.59 10.69
N ILE A 129 14.97 6.69 9.83
CA ILE A 129 14.82 7.13 8.43
C ILE A 129 13.85 6.24 7.64
N PRO A 130 14.07 4.92 7.51
CA PRO A 130 13.14 4.05 6.79
C PRO A 130 11.74 4.01 7.44
N SER A 131 11.63 4.17 8.76
CA SER A 131 10.34 4.28 9.44
C SER A 131 9.54 5.49 8.94
N PHE A 132 10.18 6.66 8.84
CA PHE A 132 9.54 7.85 8.29
C PHE A 132 9.17 7.71 6.82
N MET A 133 10.01 7.08 6.00
CA MET A 133 9.72 6.87 4.58
C MET A 133 8.46 6.01 4.38
N LEU A 134 8.29 4.94 5.18
CA LEU A 134 7.07 4.13 5.16
C LEU A 134 5.83 4.94 5.56
N VAL A 135 5.94 5.79 6.58
CA VAL A 135 4.85 6.67 7.03
C VAL A 135 4.49 7.70 5.97
N ILE A 136 5.47 8.34 5.34
CA ILE A 136 5.26 9.32 4.26
C ILE A 136 4.51 8.68 3.10
N ARG A 137 4.95 7.51 2.61
CA ARG A 137 4.27 6.81 1.52
C ARG A 137 2.85 6.35 1.88
N ARG A 138 2.63 6.03 3.17
CA ARG A 138 1.30 5.70 3.66
C ARG A 138 0.40 6.94 3.75
N LEU A 139 0.95 8.09 4.12
CA LEU A 139 0.23 9.38 4.07
C LEU A 139 -0.12 9.77 2.65
N HIS A 140 0.79 9.56 1.70
CA HIS A 140 0.51 9.73 0.27
C HIS A 140 -0.64 8.84 -0.21
N ASP A 141 -0.73 7.61 0.28
CA ASP A 141 -1.86 6.72 -0.02
C ASP A 141 -3.19 7.24 0.57
N LEU A 142 -3.13 8.00 1.67
CA LEU A 142 -4.28 8.68 2.28
C LEU A 142 -4.53 10.09 1.72
N ASN A 143 -3.83 10.48 0.65
CA ASN A 143 -3.84 11.84 0.08
C ASN A 143 -3.54 12.95 1.12
N ARG A 144 -2.62 12.67 2.04
CA ARG A 144 -2.12 13.61 3.05
C ARG A 144 -0.67 13.98 2.74
N PRO A 145 -0.25 15.22 3.07
CA PRO A 145 1.13 15.63 2.87
C PRO A 145 2.08 14.89 3.81
N GLY A 146 3.27 14.53 3.32
CA GLY A 146 4.25 13.73 4.05
C GLY A 146 4.70 14.33 5.38
N TRP A 147 4.66 15.66 5.56
CA TRP A 147 5.08 16.32 6.81
C TRP A 147 4.26 15.90 8.04
N TRP A 148 3.05 15.35 7.85
CA TRP A 148 2.25 14.78 8.94
C TRP A 148 2.96 13.62 9.64
N CYS A 149 4.03 13.07 9.07
CA CYS A 149 4.86 12.05 9.70
C CYS A 149 5.46 12.50 11.05
N ILE A 150 5.62 13.82 11.27
CA ILE A 150 6.02 14.41 12.57
C ILE A 150 5.10 13.97 13.71
N GLY A 151 3.82 13.68 13.43
CA GLY A 151 2.87 13.15 14.41
C GLY A 151 3.32 11.83 15.06
N THR A 152 4.21 11.07 14.42
CA THR A 152 4.78 9.85 15.00
C THR A 152 5.82 10.12 16.11
N MET A 153 6.36 11.34 16.19
CA MET A 153 7.38 11.73 17.18
C MET A 153 6.79 12.32 18.45
N ILE A 154 5.50 12.66 18.45
CA ILE A 154 4.84 13.31 19.59
C ILE A 154 4.24 12.22 20.49
N PRO A 155 4.70 12.06 21.75
CA PRO A 155 4.15 11.07 22.66
C PRO A 155 2.64 11.24 22.87
N GLY A 156 1.90 10.14 22.90
CA GLY A 156 0.44 10.13 23.01
C GLY A 156 -0.26 10.31 21.66
N ILE A 157 0.10 11.35 20.89
CA ILE A 157 -0.41 11.54 19.52
C ILE A 157 0.03 10.40 18.60
N ASN A 158 1.27 9.93 18.75
CA ASN A 158 1.84 8.86 17.94
C ASN A 158 1.00 7.57 17.96
N ILE A 159 0.34 7.25 19.08
CA ILE A 159 -0.50 6.05 19.21
C ILE A 159 -1.77 6.20 18.37
N VAL A 160 -2.50 7.30 18.57
CA VAL A 160 -3.73 7.59 17.81
C VAL A 160 -3.43 7.71 16.32
N PHE A 161 -2.31 8.34 15.98
CA PHE A 161 -1.86 8.49 14.60
C PHE A 161 -1.46 7.15 13.97
N ALA A 162 -0.78 6.26 14.70
CA ALA A 162 -0.49 4.91 14.23
C ALA A 162 -1.77 4.12 13.93
N ILE A 163 -2.78 4.21 14.81
CA ILE A 163 -4.10 3.60 14.59
C ILE A 163 -4.74 4.15 13.31
N TYR A 164 -4.72 5.47 13.11
CA TYR A 164 -5.21 6.11 11.89
C TYR A 164 -4.52 5.54 10.62
N LEU A 165 -3.19 5.45 10.63
CA LEU A 165 -2.41 4.91 9.49
C LEU A 165 -2.71 3.43 9.20
N MET A 166 -2.98 2.64 10.24
CA MET A 166 -3.25 1.20 10.10
C MET A 166 -4.67 0.89 9.63
N LEU A 167 -5.68 1.65 10.09
CA LEU A 167 -7.08 1.29 9.90
C LEU A 167 -7.75 1.97 8.69
N PHE A 168 -7.37 3.20 8.35
CA PHE A 168 -8.07 3.94 7.31
C PHE A 168 -7.78 3.41 5.91
N VAL A 169 -8.75 3.43 5.00
CA VAL A 169 -8.55 3.01 3.61
C VAL A 169 -7.84 4.13 2.83
N GLY A 170 -6.93 3.75 1.92
CA GLY A 170 -6.29 4.70 1.00
C GLY A 170 -7.28 5.28 -0.02
N THR A 171 -6.84 6.26 -0.82
CA THR A 171 -7.67 6.85 -1.86
C THR A 171 -7.93 5.89 -3.01
N ASN A 172 -9.16 5.83 -3.48
CA ASN A 172 -9.51 5.02 -4.64
C ASN A 172 -8.98 5.66 -5.93
N GLY A 173 -8.32 4.87 -6.77
CA GLY A 173 -7.78 5.35 -8.04
C GLY A 173 -6.57 6.29 -7.86
N PRO A 174 -6.00 6.79 -8.96
CA PRO A 174 -4.83 7.68 -8.94
C PRO A 174 -5.05 8.96 -8.12
N ASN A 175 -4.02 9.40 -7.41
CA ASN A 175 -3.99 10.66 -6.69
C ASN A 175 -2.73 11.47 -7.05
N GLN A 176 -2.54 12.64 -6.43
CA GLN A 176 -1.38 13.52 -6.72
C GLN A 176 0.00 12.88 -6.45
N TYR A 177 0.04 11.78 -5.71
CA TYR A 177 1.25 11.04 -5.34
C TYR A 177 1.50 9.78 -6.17
N GLY A 178 0.58 9.45 -7.10
CA GLY A 178 0.78 8.36 -8.06
C GLY A 178 -0.43 7.41 -8.24
N PRO A 179 -0.22 6.33 -9.01
CA PRO A 179 -1.25 5.34 -9.32
C PRO A 179 -1.67 4.55 -8.08
N ASP A 180 -2.87 3.97 -8.13
CA ASP A 180 -3.41 3.18 -7.02
C ASP A 180 -2.65 1.85 -6.86
N PRO A 181 -2.11 1.56 -5.65
CA PRO A 181 -1.32 0.35 -5.38
C PRO A 181 -2.09 -0.97 -5.53
N LEU A 182 -3.40 -0.94 -5.78
CA LEU A 182 -4.19 -2.13 -6.07
C LEU A 182 -4.20 -2.51 -7.57
N TYR A 183 -3.70 -1.63 -8.45
CA TYR A 183 -3.67 -1.85 -9.91
C TYR A 183 -2.22 -1.97 -10.38
N GLU A 184 -1.60 -3.10 -10.09
CA GLU A 184 -0.20 -3.41 -10.42
C GLU A 184 -0.06 -3.90 -11.89
N VAL A 185 1.13 -3.69 -12.48
CA VAL A 185 1.51 -4.21 -13.82
C VAL A 185 1.63 -5.73 -13.83
#